data_AF-A0A2E8CY51-F1
#
_entry.id   AF-A0A2E8CY51-F1
#
_cell.length_a   1.000
_cell.length_b   1.000
_cell.length_c   1.000
_cell.angle_alpha   90.00
_cell.angle_beta   90.00
_cell.angle_gamma   90.00
#
_symmetry.space_group_name_H-M   'P 1'
#
loop_
_entity.id
_entity.type
_entity.pdbx_description
1 polymer ?
#
loop_
_entity_poly.entity_id
_entity_poly.type
_entity_poly.pdbx_seq_one_letter_code
_entity_poly.pdbx_strand_id
1 'polypeptide(L)'
;MALIPLRTLLDHAADTNYGVAAFNVNNMEQIQAIMEAADETESPVIVQASRGARAYSQDAYLRHLMLAAAELYPHIPIVMHQDHGNSVDTCMSAIENGFTSVMMDGSLKEDGKTPADYDYNAKVTAEVVKLAHAENVSVEGELGCLGSLESGMGEQEDGHGATGRLSHDQLLTDPDEAERFVADTGCDALAVAIGTSHGAYKFTRKPDGDTLAMDRIEEIHKRLPNCHLVMHGSSSVPQELQDIINQHGGEIRQTWGVPVEEIQRGIKHGVRKINVDTDNRLAITGAIRKVLAESPEKFDPRDYLKPARAAMKQVCIDRMVAFGQAGHATRVA
;
A
#
# COMPACT_ATOMS: atom_id res chain seq x y z
N MET A 1 9.00 10.60 -19.90
CA MET A 1 7.66 10.23 -19.42
C MET A 1 7.84 8.96 -18.60
N ALA A 2 7.46 8.98 -17.33
CA ALA A 2 7.52 7.80 -16.46
C ALA A 2 6.23 7.61 -15.65
N LEU A 3 5.55 8.71 -15.28
CA LEU A 3 4.29 8.63 -14.53
C LEU A 3 3.15 8.10 -15.42
N ILE A 4 2.51 7.02 -14.99
CA ILE A 4 1.38 6.37 -15.66
C ILE A 4 0.18 6.20 -14.71
N PRO A 5 -1.06 6.09 -15.22
CA PRO A 5 -2.22 5.75 -14.40
C PRO A 5 -2.08 4.35 -13.79
N LEU A 6 -2.64 4.16 -12.58
CA LEU A 6 -2.64 2.85 -11.91
C LEU A 6 -3.28 1.77 -12.78
N ARG A 7 -4.39 2.09 -13.45
CA ARG A 7 -5.15 1.16 -14.29
C ARG A 7 -4.28 0.50 -15.35
N THR A 8 -3.47 1.27 -16.08
CA THR A 8 -2.54 0.75 -17.09
C THR A 8 -1.60 -0.30 -16.51
N LEU A 9 -1.06 -0.04 -15.32
CA LEU A 9 -0.15 -0.96 -14.66
C LEU A 9 -0.85 -2.23 -14.17
N LEU A 10 -2.04 -2.09 -13.56
CA LEU A 10 -2.78 -3.24 -13.03
C LEU A 10 -3.37 -4.13 -14.13
N ASP A 11 -3.78 -3.55 -15.26
CA ASP A 11 -4.18 -4.31 -16.45
C ASP A 11 -3.02 -5.19 -16.94
N HIS A 12 -1.83 -4.62 -17.12
CA HIS A 12 -0.64 -5.39 -17.51
C HIS A 12 -0.27 -6.47 -16.46
N ALA A 13 -0.38 -6.16 -15.16
CA ALA A 13 -0.16 -7.12 -14.08
C ALA A 13 -1.15 -8.29 -14.12
N ALA A 14 -2.40 -8.04 -14.48
CA ALA A 14 -3.41 -9.09 -14.67
C ALA A 14 -3.11 -9.96 -15.89
N ASP A 15 -2.77 -9.36 -17.03
CA ASP A 15 -2.48 -10.07 -18.29
C ASP A 15 -1.25 -10.99 -18.19
N THR A 16 -0.31 -10.64 -17.30
CA THR A 16 0.94 -11.40 -17.09
C THR A 16 0.98 -12.13 -15.75
N ASN A 17 -0.09 -12.05 -14.96
CA ASN A 17 -0.32 -12.73 -13.70
C ASN A 17 0.73 -12.49 -12.60
N TYR A 18 1.03 -11.22 -12.33
CA TYR A 18 1.83 -10.80 -11.18
C TYR A 18 1.06 -9.80 -10.29
N GLY A 19 1.64 -9.46 -9.13
CA GLY A 19 1.16 -8.39 -8.26
C GLY A 19 2.20 -7.27 -8.15
N VAL A 20 1.74 -6.05 -7.90
CA VAL A 20 2.60 -4.87 -7.75
C VAL A 20 2.61 -4.43 -6.29
N ALA A 21 3.79 -4.40 -5.69
CA ALA A 21 3.99 -3.75 -4.41
C ALA A 21 3.78 -2.24 -4.54
N ALA A 22 2.91 -1.70 -3.69
CA ALA A 22 2.71 -0.27 -3.51
C ALA A 22 3.39 0.18 -2.22
N PHE A 23 4.46 0.94 -2.37
CA PHE A 23 5.33 1.34 -1.26
C PHE A 23 5.01 2.76 -0.81
N ASN A 24 4.76 2.95 0.48
CA ASN A 24 4.56 4.28 1.04
C ASN A 24 5.88 5.07 1.11
N VAL A 25 5.79 6.38 0.94
CA VAL A 25 6.94 7.31 1.02
C VAL A 25 6.61 8.56 1.82
N ASN A 26 7.65 9.14 2.43
CA ASN A 26 7.61 10.34 3.25
C ASN A 26 8.82 11.27 2.98
N ASN A 27 9.90 10.76 2.38
CA ASN A 27 11.12 11.54 2.13
C ASN A 27 11.94 11.05 0.91
N MET A 28 13.11 11.65 0.71
CA MET A 28 14.02 11.38 -0.40
C MET A 28 14.61 9.96 -0.33
N GLU A 29 15.10 9.54 0.83
CA GLU A 29 15.78 8.24 1.01
C GLU A 29 14.85 7.07 0.67
N GLN A 30 13.58 7.15 1.05
CA GLN A 30 12.60 6.12 0.74
C GLN A 30 12.30 6.04 -0.77
N ILE A 31 12.09 7.19 -1.42
CA ILE A 31 11.88 7.24 -2.88
C ILE A 31 13.11 6.68 -3.61
N GLN A 32 14.31 7.07 -3.20
CA GLN A 32 15.55 6.54 -3.77
C GLN A 32 15.67 5.03 -3.56
N ALA A 33 15.36 4.50 -2.37
CA ALA A 33 15.39 3.05 -2.12
C ALA A 33 14.45 2.29 -3.05
N ILE A 34 13.21 2.77 -3.21
CA ILE A 34 12.20 2.15 -4.07
C ILE A 34 12.64 2.18 -5.53
N MET A 35 13.11 3.33 -6.01
CA MET A 35 13.50 3.49 -7.41
C MET A 35 14.79 2.74 -7.74
N GLU A 36 15.77 2.72 -6.83
CA GLU A 36 16.98 1.90 -6.99
C GLU A 36 16.64 0.39 -7.01
N ALA A 37 15.64 -0.06 -6.24
CA ALA A 37 15.15 -1.43 -6.29
C ALA A 37 14.40 -1.74 -7.60
N ALA A 38 13.54 -0.82 -8.04
CA ALA A 38 12.77 -0.95 -9.28
C ALA A 38 13.69 -1.01 -10.50
N ASP A 39 14.72 -0.17 -10.53
CA ASP A 39 15.74 -0.17 -11.58
C ASP A 39 16.52 -1.48 -11.62
N GLU A 40 17.03 -1.94 -10.46
CA GLU A 40 17.82 -3.17 -10.37
C GLU A 40 17.03 -4.43 -10.76
N THR A 41 15.72 -4.44 -10.47
CA THR A 41 14.84 -5.58 -10.77
C THR A 41 14.07 -5.41 -12.07
N GLU A 42 14.27 -4.31 -12.81
CA GLU A 42 13.50 -3.93 -13.99
C GLU A 42 11.97 -4.03 -13.73
N SER A 43 11.52 -3.55 -12.57
CA SER A 43 10.13 -3.62 -12.12
C SER A 43 9.37 -2.32 -12.38
N PRO A 44 8.11 -2.36 -12.85
CA PRO A 44 7.22 -1.21 -12.69
C PRO A 44 6.91 -1.02 -11.19
N VAL A 45 6.52 0.19 -10.77
CA VAL A 45 6.35 0.47 -9.34
C VAL A 45 5.19 1.40 -9.04
N ILE A 46 4.51 1.14 -7.91
CA ILE A 46 3.56 2.08 -7.31
C ILE A 46 4.24 2.72 -6.10
N VAL A 47 4.38 4.04 -6.17
CA VAL A 47 4.83 4.87 -5.05
C VAL A 47 3.61 5.58 -4.50
N GLN A 48 3.29 5.33 -3.23
CA GLN A 48 2.08 5.88 -2.62
C GLN A 48 2.38 6.81 -1.45
N ALA A 49 1.49 7.77 -1.23
CA ALA A 49 1.59 8.72 -0.12
C ALA A 49 0.25 8.87 0.58
N SER A 50 0.27 8.69 1.90
CA SER A 50 -0.88 8.95 2.76
C SER A 50 -1.09 10.46 2.95
N ARG A 51 -2.22 10.82 3.56
CA ARG A 51 -2.45 12.20 4.03
C ARG A 51 -1.39 12.66 5.03
N GLY A 52 -0.93 11.76 5.91
CA GLY A 52 0.13 12.05 6.88
C GLY A 52 1.48 12.28 6.22
N ALA A 53 1.82 11.49 5.19
CA ALA A 53 3.01 11.70 4.37
C ALA A 53 2.99 13.08 3.70
N ARG A 54 1.87 13.42 3.05
CA ARG A 54 1.68 14.74 2.41
C ARG A 54 1.79 15.89 3.40
N ALA A 55 1.25 15.74 4.61
CA ALA A 55 1.39 16.75 5.66
C ALA A 55 2.84 16.86 6.17
N TYR A 56 3.53 15.74 6.34
CA TYR A 56 4.93 15.70 6.80
C TYR A 56 5.89 16.31 5.77
N SER A 57 5.81 15.86 4.52
CA SER A 57 6.71 16.31 3.46
C SER A 57 6.31 17.66 2.89
N GLN A 58 5.04 18.06 3.03
CA GLN A 58 4.38 19.08 2.20
C GLN A 58 4.29 18.62 0.73
N ASP A 59 3.18 18.95 0.07
CA ASP A 59 2.87 18.46 -1.28
C ASP A 59 3.94 18.84 -2.32
N ALA A 60 4.50 20.05 -2.21
CA ALA A 60 5.51 20.52 -3.15
C ALA A 60 6.77 19.66 -3.13
N TYR A 61 7.28 19.29 -1.95
CA TYR A 61 8.47 18.43 -1.87
C TYR A 61 8.17 17.03 -2.42
N LEU A 62 7.04 16.43 -2.03
CA LEU A 62 6.66 15.10 -2.52
C LEU A 62 6.53 15.09 -4.04
N ARG A 63 5.82 16.06 -4.62
CA ARG A 63 5.68 16.22 -6.08
C ARG A 63 7.05 16.33 -6.75
N HIS A 64 7.94 17.19 -6.25
CA HIS A 64 9.26 17.38 -6.86
C HIS A 64 10.18 16.16 -6.70
N LEU A 65 10.07 15.40 -5.61
CA LEU A 65 10.80 14.14 -5.47
C LEU A 65 10.31 13.08 -6.48
N MET A 66 9.00 13.01 -6.74
CA MET A 66 8.45 12.12 -7.76
C MET A 66 8.82 12.55 -9.18
N LEU A 67 8.85 13.85 -9.46
CA LEU A 67 9.37 14.36 -10.75
C LEU A 67 10.85 14.03 -10.93
N ALA A 68 11.66 14.15 -9.88
CA ALA A 68 13.07 13.76 -9.93
C ALA A 68 13.24 12.25 -10.15
N ALA A 69 12.40 11.41 -9.52
CA ALA A 69 12.38 9.97 -9.79
C ALA A 69 12.07 9.67 -11.26
N ALA A 70 11.05 10.32 -11.83
CA ALA A 70 10.69 10.18 -13.24
C ALA A 70 11.78 10.66 -14.21
N GLU A 71 12.55 11.69 -13.82
CA GLU A 71 13.69 12.19 -14.61
C GLU A 71 14.89 11.24 -14.57
N LEU A 72 15.20 10.70 -13.40
CA LEU A 72 16.34 9.78 -13.19
C LEU A 72 16.09 8.39 -13.77
N TYR A 73 14.84 7.93 -13.78
CA TYR A 73 14.45 6.58 -14.20
C TYR A 73 13.38 6.64 -15.31
N PRO A 74 13.67 7.24 -16.48
CA PRO A 74 12.68 7.44 -17.53
C PRO A 74 12.20 6.13 -18.20
N HIS A 75 12.89 5.02 -17.95
CA HIS A 75 12.55 3.67 -18.43
C HIS A 75 11.72 2.84 -17.46
N ILE A 76 11.46 3.35 -16.24
CA ILE A 76 10.64 2.67 -15.24
C ILE A 76 9.23 3.28 -15.25
N PRO A 77 8.17 2.50 -15.48
CA PRO A 77 6.80 2.95 -15.28
C PRO A 77 6.52 3.17 -13.79
N ILE A 78 6.09 4.37 -13.44
CA ILE A 78 5.87 4.79 -12.05
C ILE A 78 4.42 5.22 -11.91
N VAL A 79 3.72 4.69 -10.91
CA VAL A 79 2.43 5.24 -10.47
C VAL A 79 2.67 6.08 -9.23
N MET A 80 2.12 7.30 -9.19
CA MET A 80 2.05 8.12 -7.98
C MET A 80 0.63 8.06 -7.43
N HIS A 81 0.45 7.36 -6.30
CA HIS A 81 -0.87 7.00 -5.76
C HIS A 81 -1.18 7.68 -4.41
N GLN A 82 -2.34 8.33 -4.29
CA GLN A 82 -2.82 8.86 -3.02
C GLN A 82 -3.45 7.73 -2.21
N ASP A 83 -2.87 7.42 -1.06
CA ASP A 83 -3.36 6.38 -0.14
C ASP A 83 -4.37 6.97 0.85
N HIS A 84 -5.47 6.25 1.12
CA HIS A 84 -6.55 6.63 2.05
C HIS A 84 -7.04 8.10 1.93
N GLY A 85 -7.54 8.49 0.75
CA GLY A 85 -8.26 9.75 0.57
C GLY A 85 -9.58 9.73 1.34
N ASN A 86 -9.71 10.58 2.35
CA ASN A 86 -10.88 10.62 3.25
C ASN A 86 -12.03 11.49 2.71
N SER A 87 -11.84 12.21 1.60
CA SER A 87 -12.86 13.06 1.00
C SER A 87 -12.59 13.29 -0.49
N VAL A 88 -13.62 13.73 -1.21
CA VAL A 88 -13.51 14.15 -2.62
C VAL A 88 -12.43 15.23 -2.75
N ASP A 89 -12.46 16.26 -1.89
CA ASP A 89 -11.48 17.36 -1.89
C ASP A 89 -10.03 16.87 -1.71
N THR A 90 -9.81 15.85 -0.87
CA THR A 90 -8.47 15.28 -0.66
C THR A 90 -7.96 14.59 -1.92
N CYS A 91 -8.84 13.84 -2.60
CA CYS A 91 -8.53 13.18 -3.87
C CYS A 91 -8.23 14.21 -4.97
N MET A 92 -9.09 15.23 -5.11
CA MET A 92 -8.90 16.28 -6.12
C MET A 92 -7.62 17.09 -5.87
N SER A 93 -7.32 17.43 -4.62
CA SER A 93 -6.06 18.07 -4.26
C SER A 93 -4.83 17.22 -4.58
N ALA A 94 -4.92 15.89 -4.48
CA ALA A 94 -3.84 15.00 -4.91
C ALA A 94 -3.67 15.05 -6.44
N ILE A 95 -4.77 15.00 -7.20
CA ILE A 95 -4.75 15.13 -8.67
C ILE A 95 -4.10 16.44 -9.10
N GLU A 96 -4.46 17.56 -8.47
CA GLU A 96 -3.83 18.87 -8.72
C GLU A 96 -2.32 18.89 -8.46
N ASN A 97 -1.83 18.01 -7.58
CA ASN A 97 -0.40 17.85 -7.30
C ASN A 97 0.31 16.82 -8.18
N GLY A 98 -0.36 16.29 -9.22
CA GLY A 98 0.23 15.42 -10.23
C GLY A 98 0.20 13.94 -9.88
N PHE A 99 -0.62 13.52 -8.91
CA PHE A 99 -0.87 12.11 -8.67
C PHE A 99 -1.60 11.49 -9.87
N THR A 100 -1.14 10.32 -10.32
CA THR A 100 -1.73 9.57 -11.44
C THR A 100 -2.74 8.51 -10.98
N SER A 101 -2.89 8.36 -9.66
CA SER A 101 -3.93 7.56 -9.05
C SER A 101 -4.32 8.08 -7.68
N VAL A 102 -5.58 7.89 -7.31
CA VAL A 102 -6.09 8.23 -5.99
C VAL A 102 -6.94 7.09 -5.43
N MET A 103 -6.87 6.88 -4.11
CA MET A 103 -7.83 6.06 -3.39
C MET A 103 -8.88 6.97 -2.74
N MET A 104 -10.16 6.72 -3.01
CA MET A 104 -11.25 7.23 -2.20
C MET A 104 -11.62 6.16 -1.18
N ASP A 105 -11.19 6.33 0.06
CA ASP A 105 -11.57 5.43 1.15
C ASP A 105 -12.92 5.87 1.72
N GLY A 106 -13.98 5.51 1.00
CA GLY A 106 -15.35 5.72 1.43
C GLY A 106 -15.85 4.70 2.45
N SER A 107 -15.02 3.71 2.83
CA SER A 107 -15.38 2.73 3.87
C SER A 107 -15.50 3.39 5.25
N LEU A 108 -14.83 4.53 5.43
CA LEU A 108 -14.94 5.41 6.58
C LEU A 108 -15.58 6.76 6.16
N LYS A 109 -16.18 7.46 7.11
CA LYS A 109 -16.61 8.85 6.94
C LYS A 109 -15.37 9.77 6.85
N GLU A 110 -15.59 11.04 6.53
CA GLU A 110 -14.50 12.01 6.32
C GLU A 110 -13.55 12.21 7.51
N ASP A 111 -13.95 11.81 8.72
CA ASP A 111 -13.06 11.81 9.89
C ASP A 111 -11.93 10.76 9.81
N GLY A 112 -12.01 9.84 8.84
CA GLY A 112 -11.06 8.73 8.63
C GLY A 112 -11.12 7.69 9.74
N LYS A 113 -12.22 7.61 10.50
CA LYS A 113 -12.33 6.81 11.73
C LYS A 113 -13.67 6.12 11.93
N THR A 114 -14.74 6.72 11.45
CA THR A 114 -16.10 6.20 11.64
C THR A 114 -16.48 5.33 10.45
N PRO A 115 -16.78 4.03 10.62
CA PRO A 115 -17.29 3.20 9.52
C PRO A 115 -18.50 3.83 8.83
N ALA A 116 -18.50 3.85 7.50
CA ALA A 116 -19.59 4.35 6.70
C ALA A 116 -20.54 3.25 6.26
N ASP A 117 -21.77 3.63 5.97
CA ASP A 117 -22.73 2.79 5.25
C ASP A 117 -22.38 2.71 3.74
N TYR A 118 -22.92 1.68 3.08
CA TYR A 118 -22.70 1.41 1.66
C TYR A 118 -23.07 2.59 0.77
N ASP A 119 -24.25 3.21 1.00
CA ASP A 119 -24.76 4.28 0.13
C ASP A 119 -23.84 5.50 0.14
N TYR A 120 -23.30 5.86 1.32
CA TYR A 120 -22.28 6.88 1.44
C TYR A 120 -21.03 6.50 0.64
N ASN A 121 -20.50 5.29 0.88
CA ASN A 121 -19.26 4.82 0.26
C ASN A 121 -19.36 4.81 -1.28
N ALA A 122 -20.40 4.18 -1.82
CA ALA A 122 -20.63 4.09 -3.25
C ALA A 122 -20.80 5.48 -3.87
N LYS A 123 -21.54 6.38 -3.21
CA LYS A 123 -21.74 7.76 -3.70
C LYS A 123 -20.43 8.54 -3.79
N VAL A 124 -19.64 8.60 -2.71
CA VAL A 124 -18.39 9.41 -2.71
C VAL A 124 -17.34 8.81 -3.63
N THR A 125 -17.26 7.48 -3.71
CA THR A 125 -16.34 6.78 -4.62
C THR A 125 -16.72 7.04 -6.07
N ALA A 126 -18.00 6.90 -6.45
CA ALA A 126 -18.47 7.19 -7.80
C ALA A 126 -18.23 8.66 -8.22
N GLU A 127 -18.35 9.59 -7.27
CA GLU A 127 -18.05 11.01 -7.50
C GLU A 127 -16.57 11.23 -7.82
N VAL A 128 -15.65 10.64 -7.04
CA VAL A 128 -14.21 10.71 -7.31
C VAL A 128 -13.85 10.01 -8.62
N VAL A 129 -14.42 8.83 -8.91
CA VAL A 129 -14.24 8.12 -10.19
C VAL A 129 -14.59 9.05 -11.36
N LYS A 130 -15.76 9.66 -11.34
CA LYS A 130 -16.20 10.58 -12.41
C LYS A 130 -15.24 11.73 -12.63
N LEU A 131 -14.74 12.35 -11.56
CA LEU A 131 -13.84 13.51 -11.63
C LEU A 131 -12.43 13.09 -12.07
N ALA A 132 -11.89 12.02 -11.50
CA ALA A 132 -10.54 11.53 -11.78
C ALA A 132 -10.41 10.96 -13.20
N HIS A 133 -11.40 10.21 -13.68
CA HIS A 133 -11.40 9.65 -15.04
C HIS A 133 -11.42 10.74 -16.11
N ALA A 134 -12.02 11.91 -15.84
CA ALA A 134 -11.96 13.06 -16.75
C ALA A 134 -10.54 13.61 -16.95
N GLU A 135 -9.64 13.37 -15.99
CA GLU A 135 -8.22 13.75 -16.02
C GLU A 135 -7.29 12.55 -16.28
N ASN A 136 -7.84 11.40 -16.69
CA ASN A 136 -7.10 10.14 -16.90
C ASN A 136 -6.33 9.65 -15.64
N VAL A 137 -6.88 9.91 -14.46
CA VAL A 137 -6.38 9.44 -13.17
C VAL A 137 -7.20 8.23 -12.72
N SER A 138 -6.52 7.17 -12.29
CA SER A 138 -7.18 5.94 -11.83
C SER A 138 -7.65 6.03 -10.39
N VAL A 139 -8.78 5.37 -10.07
CA VAL A 139 -9.37 5.39 -8.73
C VAL A 139 -9.42 4.01 -8.10
N GLU A 140 -8.89 3.91 -6.89
CA GLU A 140 -9.10 2.79 -5.98
C GLU A 140 -10.25 3.12 -5.00
N GLY A 141 -11.16 2.17 -4.77
CA GLY A 141 -12.16 2.24 -3.70
C GLY A 141 -11.95 1.12 -2.68
N GLU A 142 -12.53 1.25 -1.49
CA GLU A 142 -12.48 0.22 -0.44
C GLU A 142 -13.88 -0.21 -0.03
N LEU A 143 -14.09 -1.52 0.12
CA LEU A 143 -15.33 -2.08 0.66
C LEU A 143 -15.02 -3.03 1.84
N GLY A 144 -15.77 -2.87 2.94
CA GLY A 144 -15.39 -3.43 4.25
C GLY A 144 -14.45 -2.49 5.00
N CYS A 145 -14.16 -2.80 6.26
CA CYS A 145 -13.26 -2.02 7.11
C CYS A 145 -12.07 -2.87 7.54
N LEU A 146 -10.87 -2.33 7.40
CA LEU A 146 -9.65 -2.99 7.88
C LEU A 146 -9.64 -3.14 9.40
N GLY A 147 -9.19 -4.30 9.87
CA GLY A 147 -9.13 -4.63 11.29
C GLY A 147 -8.86 -6.11 11.53
N SER A 148 -8.46 -6.43 12.76
CA SER A 148 -8.14 -7.80 13.16
C SER A 148 -9.41 -8.61 13.43
N LEU A 149 -9.52 -9.79 12.83
CA LEU A 149 -10.60 -10.75 13.14
C LEU A 149 -10.52 -11.28 14.58
N GLU A 150 -9.34 -11.27 15.20
CA GLU A 150 -9.15 -11.75 16.58
C GLU A 150 -9.71 -10.76 17.60
N SER A 151 -9.40 -9.48 17.45
CA SER A 151 -9.76 -8.44 18.42
C SER A 151 -11.03 -7.68 18.06
N GLY A 152 -11.41 -7.67 16.77
CA GLY A 152 -12.44 -6.80 16.22
C GLY A 152 -12.05 -5.32 16.22
N MET A 153 -10.77 -5.00 16.34
CA MET A 153 -10.27 -3.62 16.40
C MET A 153 -9.50 -3.27 15.12
N GLY A 154 -9.70 -2.03 14.64
CA GLY A 154 -8.85 -1.40 13.64
C GLY A 154 -7.55 -0.87 14.26
N GLU A 155 -6.53 -0.73 13.41
CA GLU A 155 -5.31 0.03 13.71
C GLU A 155 -5.26 1.25 12.80
N GLN A 156 -4.47 2.28 13.17
CA GLN A 156 -4.37 3.50 12.38
C GLN A 156 -3.08 3.54 11.55
N GLU A 157 -3.20 3.82 10.25
CA GLU A 157 -2.10 4.22 9.38
C GLU A 157 -2.10 5.74 9.25
N ASP A 158 -1.09 6.40 9.79
CA ASP A 158 -0.94 7.87 9.77
C ASP A 158 -2.19 8.64 10.23
N GLY A 159 -2.92 8.07 11.20
CA GLY A 159 -4.13 8.65 11.79
C GLY A 159 -5.44 8.27 11.12
N HIS A 160 -5.40 7.42 10.08
CA HIS A 160 -6.55 6.90 9.34
C HIS A 160 -6.79 5.42 9.68
N GLY A 161 -8.02 5.06 10.02
CA GLY A 161 -8.39 3.70 10.41
C GLY A 161 -9.57 3.68 11.40
N ALA A 162 -10.40 2.64 11.31
CA ALA A 162 -11.61 2.54 12.11
C ALA A 162 -11.34 2.59 13.62
N THR A 163 -12.17 3.35 14.34
CA THR A 163 -12.11 3.42 15.81
C THR A 163 -13.31 2.74 16.46
N GLY A 164 -13.07 2.07 17.58
CA GLY A 164 -14.09 1.25 18.25
C GLY A 164 -14.06 -0.20 17.77
N ARG A 165 -15.02 -0.99 18.27
CA ARG A 165 -15.13 -2.41 17.94
C ARG A 165 -15.96 -2.57 16.68
N LEU A 166 -15.37 -3.20 15.67
CA LEU A 166 -16.00 -3.57 14.41
C LEU A 166 -16.74 -4.90 14.57
N SER A 167 -17.85 -5.05 13.86
CA SER A 167 -18.54 -6.33 13.73
C SER A 167 -17.84 -7.23 12.70
N HIS A 168 -18.13 -8.53 12.74
CA HIS A 168 -17.46 -9.51 11.87
C HIS A 168 -17.74 -9.26 10.38
N ASP A 169 -18.95 -8.84 10.05
CA ASP A 169 -19.40 -8.44 8.72
C ASP A 169 -18.72 -7.16 8.23
N GLN A 170 -18.35 -6.24 9.12
CA GLN A 170 -17.54 -5.07 8.73
C GLN A 170 -16.10 -5.46 8.39
N LEU A 171 -15.55 -6.47 9.06
CA LEU A 171 -14.15 -6.90 8.90
C LEU A 171 -13.91 -7.80 7.68
N LEU A 172 -14.97 -8.21 6.99
CA LEU A 172 -14.92 -9.11 5.85
C LEU A 172 -15.82 -8.60 4.73
N THR A 173 -15.23 -8.17 3.62
CA THR A 173 -15.97 -7.70 2.44
C THR A 173 -16.93 -8.76 1.95
N ASP A 174 -18.22 -8.46 1.80
CA ASP A 174 -19.19 -9.37 1.19
C ASP A 174 -18.98 -9.47 -0.34
N PRO A 175 -18.83 -10.68 -0.93
CA PRO A 175 -18.67 -10.84 -2.37
C PRO A 175 -19.83 -10.34 -3.23
N ASP A 176 -21.07 -10.44 -2.75
CA ASP A 176 -22.24 -9.90 -3.46
C ASP A 176 -22.22 -8.37 -3.44
N GLU A 177 -21.80 -7.78 -2.32
CA GLU A 177 -21.69 -6.33 -2.18
C GLU A 177 -20.50 -5.76 -2.96
N ALA A 178 -19.41 -6.51 -3.09
CA ALA A 178 -18.26 -6.16 -3.94
C ALA A 178 -18.66 -6.04 -5.42
N GLU A 179 -19.43 -6.99 -5.94
CA GLU A 179 -19.94 -6.94 -7.32
C GLU A 179 -20.79 -5.70 -7.56
N ARG A 180 -21.69 -5.39 -6.62
CA ARG A 180 -22.53 -4.20 -6.65
C ARG A 180 -21.68 -2.92 -6.59
N PHE A 181 -20.70 -2.87 -5.69
CA PHE A 181 -19.85 -1.69 -5.49
C PHE A 181 -19.04 -1.36 -6.74
N VAL A 182 -18.43 -2.35 -7.39
CA VAL A 182 -17.69 -2.12 -8.65
C VAL A 182 -18.62 -1.63 -9.75
N ALA A 183 -19.83 -2.18 -9.85
CA ALA A 183 -20.82 -1.75 -10.84
C ALA A 183 -21.35 -0.33 -10.59
N ASP A 184 -21.61 0.02 -9.33
CA ASP A 184 -22.16 1.32 -8.92
C ASP A 184 -21.12 2.45 -9.01
N THR A 185 -19.84 2.14 -8.80
CA THR A 185 -18.77 3.14 -8.71
C THR A 185 -17.92 3.25 -9.97
N GLY A 186 -17.65 2.15 -10.66
CA GLY A 186 -16.71 2.10 -11.77
C GLY A 186 -15.24 2.26 -11.36
N CYS A 187 -14.87 1.94 -10.11
CA CYS A 187 -13.47 2.02 -9.66
C CYS A 187 -12.54 1.11 -10.49
N ASP A 188 -11.27 1.50 -10.60
CA ASP A 188 -10.23 0.77 -11.34
C ASP A 188 -9.60 -0.34 -10.51
N ALA A 189 -9.64 -0.21 -9.19
CA ALA A 189 -9.13 -1.18 -8.23
C ALA A 189 -10.02 -1.21 -6.99
N LEU A 190 -10.15 -2.39 -6.37
CA LEU A 190 -10.98 -2.61 -5.18
C LEU A 190 -10.14 -3.15 -4.03
N ALA A 191 -9.98 -2.33 -2.98
CA ALA A 191 -9.48 -2.78 -1.69
C ALA A 191 -10.56 -3.56 -0.94
N VAL A 192 -10.15 -4.70 -0.37
CA VAL A 192 -11.04 -5.64 0.33
C VAL A 192 -10.53 -5.91 1.75
N ALA A 193 -11.46 -5.97 2.70
CA ALA A 193 -11.23 -6.40 4.07
C ALA A 193 -11.29 -7.92 4.17
N ILE A 194 -10.19 -8.51 4.64
CA ILE A 194 -9.99 -9.97 4.75
C ILE A 194 -9.35 -10.35 6.10
N GLY A 195 -9.45 -9.48 7.10
CA GLY A 195 -8.82 -9.65 8.42
C GLY A 195 -7.41 -9.06 8.57
N THR A 196 -6.91 -8.33 7.56
CA THR A 196 -5.69 -7.52 7.65
C THR A 196 -5.96 -6.20 8.39
N SER A 197 -4.94 -5.69 9.09
CA SER A 197 -4.92 -4.34 9.68
C SER A 197 -3.61 -3.61 9.35
N HIS A 198 -3.58 -2.30 9.58
CA HIS A 198 -2.38 -1.47 9.41
C HIS A 198 -1.33 -1.70 10.50
N GLY A 199 -0.13 -1.12 10.32
CA GLY A 199 0.95 -1.19 11.31
C GLY A 199 1.61 -2.57 11.52
N ALA A 200 2.48 -2.68 12.54
CA ALA A 200 3.24 -3.91 12.82
C ALA A 200 2.44 -4.96 13.58
N TYR A 201 1.49 -4.55 14.42
CA TYR A 201 0.77 -5.43 15.35
C TYR A 201 -0.47 -6.05 14.72
N LYS A 202 -0.30 -6.68 13.55
CA LYS A 202 -1.41 -7.24 12.77
C LYS A 202 -1.99 -8.49 13.42
N PHE A 203 -1.09 -9.38 13.83
CA PHE A 203 -1.44 -10.67 14.42
C PHE A 203 -0.66 -10.93 15.70
N THR A 204 -1.31 -11.61 16.65
CA THR A 204 -0.72 -12.03 17.93
C THR A 204 -0.01 -13.38 17.84
N ARG A 205 -0.15 -14.07 16.71
CA ARG A 205 0.49 -15.35 16.34
C ARG A 205 0.69 -15.37 14.82
N LYS A 206 1.43 -16.36 14.30
CA LYS A 206 1.50 -16.57 12.84
C LYS A 206 0.06 -16.74 12.30
N PRO A 207 -0.37 -15.94 11.31
CA PRO A 207 -1.74 -16.01 10.81
C PRO A 207 -2.01 -17.35 10.10
N ASP A 208 -3.26 -17.76 10.18
CA ASP A 208 -3.84 -18.93 9.52
C ASP A 208 -5.21 -18.55 8.93
N GLY A 209 -5.95 -19.53 8.40
CA GLY A 209 -7.25 -19.28 7.76
C GLY A 209 -8.32 -18.69 8.68
N ASP A 210 -8.13 -18.73 10.00
CA ASP A 210 -9.08 -18.16 10.95
C ASP A 210 -8.88 -16.64 11.13
N THR A 211 -7.68 -16.14 10.87
CA THR A 211 -7.31 -14.73 11.10
C THR A 211 -7.03 -13.96 9.81
N LEU A 212 -6.77 -14.66 8.71
CA LEU A 212 -6.60 -14.11 7.37
C LEU A 212 -7.49 -14.87 6.38
N ALA A 213 -8.61 -14.25 6.01
CA ALA A 213 -9.67 -14.87 5.23
C ALA A 213 -9.38 -14.89 3.73
N MET A 214 -8.34 -15.61 3.31
CA MET A 214 -7.92 -15.67 1.89
C MET A 214 -9.01 -16.27 0.98
N ASP A 215 -9.83 -17.19 1.49
CA ASP A 215 -10.96 -17.75 0.76
C ASP A 215 -11.92 -16.65 0.28
N ARG A 216 -12.02 -15.53 1.02
CA ARG A 216 -12.85 -14.39 0.63
C ARG A 216 -12.32 -13.69 -0.63
N ILE A 217 -11.01 -13.57 -0.81
CA ILE A 217 -10.41 -13.08 -2.07
C ILE A 217 -10.84 -13.97 -3.23
N GLU A 218 -10.77 -15.30 -3.04
CA GLU A 218 -11.12 -16.26 -4.10
C GLU A 218 -12.60 -16.18 -4.49
N GLU A 219 -13.48 -16.02 -3.50
CA GLU A 219 -14.92 -15.81 -3.71
C GLU A 219 -15.21 -14.53 -4.49
N ILE A 220 -14.57 -13.42 -4.11
CA ILE A 220 -14.71 -12.13 -4.80
C ILE A 220 -14.19 -12.24 -6.23
N HIS A 221 -13.00 -12.80 -6.44
CA HIS A 221 -12.41 -12.94 -7.76
C HIS A 221 -13.22 -13.84 -8.69
N LYS A 222 -13.83 -14.92 -8.18
CA LYS A 222 -14.74 -15.77 -8.99
C LYS A 222 -15.92 -14.99 -9.56
N ARG A 223 -16.40 -13.97 -8.85
CA ARG A 223 -17.51 -13.10 -9.27
C ARG A 223 -17.04 -11.93 -10.13
N LEU A 224 -15.88 -11.37 -9.78
CA LEU A 224 -15.26 -10.23 -10.44
C LEU A 224 -13.90 -10.59 -11.06
N PRO A 225 -13.86 -11.44 -12.11
CA PRO A 225 -12.61 -11.96 -12.67
C PRO A 225 -11.72 -10.88 -13.31
N ASN A 226 -12.31 -9.73 -13.68
CA ASN A 226 -11.62 -8.62 -14.32
C ASN A 226 -11.38 -7.43 -13.37
N CYS A 227 -11.78 -7.52 -12.10
CA CYS A 227 -11.52 -6.48 -11.12
C CYS A 227 -10.12 -6.70 -10.51
N HIS A 228 -9.35 -5.62 -10.39
CA HIS A 228 -8.04 -5.63 -9.76
C HIS A 228 -8.20 -5.48 -8.26
N LEU A 229 -7.99 -6.55 -7.50
CA LEU A 229 -8.12 -6.52 -6.05
C LEU A 229 -6.86 -5.91 -5.42
N VAL A 230 -7.04 -5.21 -4.30
CA VAL A 230 -5.98 -4.57 -3.53
C VAL A 230 -5.94 -5.16 -2.12
N MET A 231 -4.76 -5.61 -1.70
CA MET A 231 -4.53 -6.05 -0.34
C MET A 231 -3.87 -4.93 0.47
N HIS A 232 -4.66 -4.34 1.37
CA HIS A 232 -4.19 -3.38 2.36
C HIS A 232 -3.52 -4.08 3.55
N GLY A 233 -2.81 -3.31 4.38
CA GLY A 233 -2.20 -3.85 5.61
C GLY A 233 -1.28 -5.06 5.40
N SER A 234 -0.63 -5.18 4.24
CA SER A 234 -0.01 -6.45 3.79
C SER A 234 1.50 -6.55 3.97
N SER A 235 2.07 -5.71 4.84
CA SER A 235 3.46 -5.87 5.31
C SER A 235 3.63 -7.21 6.04
N SER A 236 4.77 -7.88 5.80
CA SER A 236 5.05 -9.23 6.32
C SER A 236 5.69 -9.23 7.70
N VAL A 237 6.21 -8.09 8.15
CA VAL A 237 6.87 -7.85 9.43
C VAL A 237 7.99 -8.87 9.70
N PRO A 238 9.05 -8.90 8.87
CA PRO A 238 10.12 -9.90 8.97
C PRO A 238 10.75 -9.94 10.35
N GLN A 239 10.96 -11.15 10.88
CA GLN A 239 11.54 -11.36 12.21
C GLN A 239 12.92 -10.72 12.34
N GLU A 240 13.77 -10.83 11.31
CA GLU A 240 15.13 -10.28 11.34
C GLU A 240 15.13 -8.75 11.57
N LEU A 241 14.14 -8.03 11.03
CA LEU A 241 14.07 -6.58 11.19
C LEU A 241 13.63 -6.20 12.62
N GLN A 242 12.72 -6.99 13.21
CA GLN A 242 12.35 -6.86 14.63
C GLN A 242 13.56 -7.11 15.52
N ASP A 243 14.32 -8.17 15.24
CA ASP A 243 15.50 -8.58 16.00
C ASP A 243 16.61 -7.51 15.94
N ILE A 244 16.89 -6.95 14.75
CA ILE A 244 17.88 -5.87 14.60
C ILE A 244 17.47 -4.66 15.45
N ILE A 245 16.20 -4.26 15.41
CA ILE A 245 15.72 -3.12 16.22
C ILE A 245 15.91 -3.40 17.71
N ASN A 246 15.50 -4.58 18.18
CA ASN A 246 15.57 -4.96 19.59
C ASN A 246 17.03 -5.11 20.09
N GLN A 247 17.93 -5.63 19.27
CA GLN A 247 19.37 -5.73 19.57
C GLN A 247 20.03 -4.34 19.74
N HIS A 248 19.51 -3.31 19.08
CA HIS A 248 20.06 -1.96 19.10
C HIS A 248 19.14 -0.96 19.83
N GLY A 249 18.61 -1.37 20.98
CA GLY A 249 17.92 -0.51 21.95
C GLY A 249 16.51 -0.08 21.54
N GLY A 250 15.89 -0.80 20.61
CA GLY A 250 14.44 -0.71 20.36
C GLY A 250 13.65 -1.69 21.22
N GLU A 251 12.33 -1.54 21.20
CA GLU A 251 11.41 -2.40 21.94
C GLU A 251 10.17 -2.70 21.08
N ILE A 252 10.33 -3.64 20.15
CA ILE A 252 9.25 -4.21 19.35
C ILE A 252 8.87 -5.54 19.99
N ARG A 253 7.61 -5.60 20.43
CA ARG A 253 7.04 -6.86 20.93
C ARG A 253 6.89 -7.82 19.76
N GLN A 254 7.08 -9.11 20.03
CA GLN A 254 6.90 -10.15 19.04
C GLN A 254 5.54 -10.00 18.35
N THR A 255 5.57 -9.89 17.02
CA THR A 255 4.38 -9.81 16.19
C THR A 255 4.62 -10.42 14.82
N TRP A 256 3.54 -10.59 14.05
CA TRP A 256 3.56 -11.24 12.74
C TRP A 256 2.77 -10.38 11.76
N GLY A 257 3.27 -10.30 10.52
CA GLY A 257 2.57 -9.70 9.40
C GLY A 257 1.94 -10.74 8.48
N VAL A 258 1.55 -10.31 7.28
CA VAL A 258 0.97 -11.20 6.26
C VAL A 258 2.09 -12.04 5.60
N PRO A 259 2.01 -13.39 5.62
CA PRO A 259 3.02 -14.24 5.00
C PRO A 259 3.07 -14.03 3.48
N VAL A 260 4.27 -14.03 2.91
CA VAL A 260 4.48 -13.84 1.46
C VAL A 260 3.74 -14.90 0.65
N GLU A 261 3.69 -16.13 1.14
CA GLU A 261 2.96 -17.24 0.53
C GLU A 261 1.45 -16.99 0.39
N GLU A 262 0.83 -16.30 1.35
CA GLU A 262 -0.60 -15.93 1.28
C GLU A 262 -0.82 -14.74 0.35
N ILE A 263 0.12 -13.79 0.29
CA ILE A 263 0.08 -12.71 -0.71
C ILE A 263 0.16 -13.30 -2.11
N GLN A 264 1.07 -14.25 -2.34
CA GLN A 264 1.17 -14.97 -3.62
C GLN A 264 -0.08 -15.78 -3.96
N ARG A 265 -0.77 -16.33 -2.95
CA ARG A 265 -2.10 -16.94 -3.14
C ARG A 265 -3.12 -15.91 -3.60
N GLY A 266 -3.16 -14.73 -2.98
CA GLY A 266 -3.99 -13.61 -3.41
C GLY A 266 -3.71 -13.17 -4.84
N ILE A 267 -2.44 -13.08 -5.24
CA ILE A 267 -2.04 -12.68 -6.60
C ILE A 267 -2.58 -13.65 -7.67
N LYS A 268 -2.58 -14.97 -7.37
CA LYS A 268 -3.20 -15.98 -8.26
C LYS A 268 -4.72 -15.80 -8.39
N HIS A 269 -5.33 -15.02 -7.51
CA HIS A 269 -6.77 -14.83 -7.37
C HIS A 269 -7.15 -13.35 -7.48
N GLY A 270 -6.48 -12.61 -8.36
CA GLY A 270 -6.91 -11.27 -8.77
C GLY A 270 -6.32 -10.11 -7.96
N VAL A 271 -5.49 -10.36 -6.94
CA VAL A 271 -4.77 -9.28 -6.26
C VAL A 271 -3.67 -8.72 -7.17
N ARG A 272 -3.74 -7.43 -7.48
CA ARG A 272 -2.77 -6.74 -8.35
C ARG A 272 -2.02 -5.60 -7.66
N LYS A 273 -2.51 -5.09 -6.54
CA LYS A 273 -1.81 -4.10 -5.69
C LYS A 273 -1.69 -4.60 -4.26
N ILE A 274 -0.48 -4.48 -3.69
CA ILE A 274 -0.16 -4.96 -2.34
C ILE A 274 0.50 -3.81 -1.57
N ASN A 275 -0.18 -3.28 -0.55
CA ASN A 275 0.33 -2.14 0.21
C ASN A 275 1.41 -2.60 1.22
N VAL A 276 2.61 -2.01 1.13
CA VAL A 276 3.76 -2.31 1.98
C VAL A 276 4.39 -1.02 2.52
N ASP A 277 4.28 -0.81 3.84
CA ASP A 277 4.88 0.34 4.52
C ASP A 277 5.71 -0.11 5.73
N THR A 278 5.09 -0.86 6.64
CA THR A 278 5.69 -1.25 7.92
C THR A 278 7.04 -1.94 7.76
N ASP A 279 7.20 -2.81 6.76
CA ASP A 279 8.47 -3.50 6.51
C ASP A 279 9.61 -2.51 6.21
N ASN A 280 9.31 -1.44 5.46
CA ASN A 280 10.27 -0.39 5.12
C ASN A 280 10.60 0.48 6.34
N ARG A 281 9.60 0.82 7.16
CA ARG A 281 9.79 1.55 8.43
C ARG A 281 10.72 0.75 9.37
N LEU A 282 10.51 -0.57 9.47
CA LEU A 282 11.35 -1.46 10.27
C LEU A 282 12.78 -1.53 9.73
N ALA A 283 12.96 -1.70 8.42
CA ALA A 283 14.28 -1.78 7.79
C ALA A 283 15.12 -0.51 8.01
N ILE A 284 14.53 0.67 7.75
CA ILE A 284 15.18 1.96 7.97
C ILE A 284 15.53 2.13 9.45
N THR A 285 14.56 1.87 10.35
CA THR A 285 14.75 2.07 11.79
C THR A 285 15.85 1.16 12.35
N GLY A 286 15.84 -0.13 11.99
CA GLY A 286 16.84 -1.09 12.42
C GLY A 286 18.24 -0.72 11.93
N ALA A 287 18.37 -0.34 10.66
CA ALA A 287 19.65 0.06 10.08
C ALA A 287 20.23 1.33 10.74
N ILE A 288 19.41 2.35 10.98
CA ILE A 288 19.86 3.58 11.67
C ILE A 288 20.30 3.24 13.09
N ARG A 289 19.48 2.49 13.86
CA ARG A 289 19.80 2.10 15.24
C ARG A 289 21.12 1.35 15.33
N LYS A 290 21.34 0.40 14.42
CA LYS A 290 22.59 -0.35 14.34
C LYS A 290 23.80 0.56 14.15
N VAL A 291 23.76 1.45 13.16
CA VAL A 291 24.89 2.36 12.88
C VAL A 291 25.18 3.27 14.06
N LEU A 292 24.16 3.88 14.66
CA LEU A 292 24.34 4.80 15.79
C LEU A 292 24.84 4.09 17.05
N ALA A 293 24.52 2.80 17.23
CA ALA A 293 25.01 1.99 18.35
C ALA A 293 26.46 1.50 18.13
N GLU A 294 26.80 1.07 16.92
CA GLU A 294 28.11 0.46 16.61
C GLU A 294 29.19 1.48 16.21
N SER A 295 28.80 2.68 15.78
CA SER A 295 29.71 3.74 15.32
C SER A 295 29.34 5.10 15.95
N PRO A 296 29.45 5.25 17.29
CA PRO A 296 29.01 6.46 18.01
C PRO A 296 29.76 7.73 17.63
N GLU A 297 30.92 7.61 16.97
CA GLU A 297 31.69 8.72 16.43
C GLU A 297 31.08 9.33 15.15
N LYS A 298 30.19 8.60 14.46
CA LYS A 298 29.57 9.08 13.22
C LYS A 298 28.39 9.99 13.53
N PHE A 299 28.44 11.19 12.98
CA PHE A 299 27.38 12.20 13.13
C PHE A 299 26.89 12.76 11.80
N ASP A 300 27.55 12.43 10.68
CA ASP A 300 27.08 12.80 9.35
C ASP A 300 25.79 12.01 9.03
N PRO A 301 24.66 12.68 8.72
CA PRO A 301 23.43 11.99 8.39
C PRO A 301 23.57 10.92 7.30
N ARG A 302 24.46 11.15 6.34
CA ARG A 302 24.68 10.22 5.23
C ARG A 302 25.29 8.90 5.70
N ASP A 303 25.97 8.88 6.85
CA ASP A 303 26.61 7.67 7.37
C ASP A 303 25.60 6.64 7.89
N TYR A 304 24.45 7.09 8.41
CA TYR A 304 23.37 6.21 8.86
C TYR A 304 22.19 6.14 7.89
N LEU A 305 21.95 7.18 7.09
CA LEU A 305 20.90 7.19 6.08
C LEU A 305 21.24 6.37 4.83
N LYS A 306 22.53 6.27 4.42
CA LYS A 306 22.92 5.37 3.32
C LYS A 306 22.65 3.89 3.66
N PRO A 307 23.08 3.35 4.82
CA PRO A 307 22.70 2.00 5.22
C PRO A 307 21.18 1.82 5.37
N ALA A 308 20.46 2.82 5.86
CA ALA A 308 19.01 2.76 5.96
C ALA A 308 18.32 2.65 4.59
N ARG A 309 18.78 3.44 3.62
CA ARG A 309 18.32 3.35 2.23
C ARG A 309 18.61 1.98 1.64
N ALA A 310 19.80 1.44 1.84
CA ALA A 310 20.18 0.10 1.36
C ALA A 310 19.32 -1.01 1.99
N ALA A 311 19.01 -0.91 3.28
CA ALA A 311 18.14 -1.87 3.98
C ALA A 311 16.71 -1.85 3.42
N MET A 312 16.13 -0.66 3.20
CA MET A 312 14.82 -0.54 2.56
C MET A 312 14.84 -1.05 1.11
N LYS A 313 15.89 -0.70 0.35
CA LYS A 313 16.06 -1.18 -1.03
C LYS A 313 15.97 -2.71 -1.10
N GLN A 314 16.64 -3.41 -0.18
CA GLN A 314 16.58 -4.87 -0.13
C GLN A 314 15.16 -5.39 0.11
N VAL A 315 14.41 -4.79 1.05
CA VAL A 315 13.00 -5.13 1.28
C VAL A 315 12.17 -4.93 0.01
N CYS A 316 12.37 -3.82 -0.70
CA CYS A 316 11.68 -3.55 -1.97
C CYS A 316 12.02 -4.61 -3.03
N ILE A 317 13.29 -4.98 -3.21
CA ILE A 317 13.73 -6.04 -4.13
C ILE A 317 13.03 -7.36 -3.79
N ASP A 318 13.04 -7.76 -2.52
CA ASP A 318 12.45 -9.02 -2.09
C ASP A 318 10.96 -9.08 -2.41
N ARG A 319 10.22 -7.98 -2.20
CA ARG A 319 8.80 -7.89 -2.56
C ARG A 319 8.59 -7.91 -4.07
N MET A 320 9.39 -7.15 -4.84
CA MET A 320 9.28 -7.11 -6.29
C MET A 320 9.50 -8.49 -6.93
N VAL A 321 10.49 -9.23 -6.44
CA VAL A 321 10.75 -10.61 -6.88
C VAL A 321 9.64 -11.54 -6.42
N ALA A 322 9.24 -11.49 -5.15
CA ALA A 322 8.23 -12.41 -4.62
C ALA A 322 6.84 -12.22 -5.23
N PHE A 323 6.49 -11.00 -5.62
CA PHE A 323 5.19 -10.69 -6.24
C PHE A 323 5.20 -10.85 -7.76
N GLY A 324 6.35 -11.13 -8.36
CA GLY A 324 6.51 -11.44 -9.78
C GLY A 324 6.59 -10.22 -10.71
N GLN A 325 6.67 -9.00 -10.18
CA GLN A 325 6.77 -7.78 -11.01
C GLN A 325 8.18 -7.54 -11.59
N ALA A 326 9.21 -8.25 -11.11
CA ALA A 326 10.58 -8.15 -11.64
C ALA A 326 10.66 -8.51 -13.13
N GLY A 327 11.35 -7.69 -13.92
CA GLY A 327 11.54 -7.88 -15.37
C GLY A 327 10.38 -7.37 -16.25
N HIS A 328 9.39 -6.69 -15.68
CA HIS A 328 8.19 -6.26 -16.40
C HIS A 328 8.16 -4.77 -16.78
N ALA A 329 9.10 -3.93 -16.31
CA ALA A 329 9.07 -2.47 -16.53
C ALA A 329 8.97 -2.08 -18.00
N THR A 330 9.76 -2.70 -18.87
CA THR A 330 9.84 -2.38 -20.30
C THR A 330 8.65 -2.90 -21.12
N ARG A 331 7.74 -3.65 -20.50
CA ARG A 331 6.58 -4.29 -21.17
C ARG A 331 5.25 -3.60 -20.87
N VAL A 332 5.24 -2.66 -19.93
CA VAL A 332 4.07 -1.82 -19.66
C VAL A 332 3.99 -0.77 -20.77
N ALA A 333 2.90 -0.83 -21.56
CA ALA A 333 2.65 0.04 -22.71
C ALA A 333 1.47 0.97 -22.46
#